data_AF-A0A743D7E6-F1
#
_entry.id   AF-A0A743D7E6-F1
#
_cell.length_a   1.000
_cell.length_b   1.000
_cell.length_c   1.000
_cell.angle_alpha   90.00
_cell.angle_beta   90.00
_cell.angle_gamma   90.00
#
_symmetry.space_group_name_H-M   'P 1'
#
loop_
_entity.id
_entity.type
_entity.pdbx_description
1 polymer ?
#
loop_
_entity_poly.entity_id
_entity_poly.type
_entity_poly.pdbx_seq_one_letter_code
_entity_poly.pdbx_strand_id
1 'polypeptide(L)'
;SGPAAIRLLRASCGQPSHTRLYQPANNECYLFDNLAKLGFTQHLMMDHNGEFGGFLKEVRENGGMQSELMNQSGLPTALLSFDGSPVYDDLAVLNRWLTGEEREANSRSATFFNLLPLHDGNHFPGVSKTADYKIRAQKLFDELDAFFTELEKSGRKVMVVVVPEHGGALKGDRMQISGLRDIPSPSITNVPAGVKFFGMKAPHEGAPIDINQPSSYLAISELVVRAVDGKLFTEDSVNWNKLTSNLPQTAPVSENANAVVIQYQGKPYVRLNGGDWVPYPQ
;
A
#
# COMPACT_ATOMS: atom_id res chain seq x y z
N SER A 1 -8.63 -4.83 -4.51
CA SER A 1 -8.04 -4.70 -3.17
C SER A 1 -7.24 -5.90 -2.73
N GLY A 2 -7.85 -7.04 -2.38
CA GLY A 2 -7.13 -8.22 -1.84
C GLY A 2 -5.88 -8.66 -2.63
N PRO A 3 -5.96 -8.86 -3.97
CA PRO A 3 -4.79 -9.18 -4.79
C PRO A 3 -3.62 -8.19 -4.67
N ALA A 4 -3.88 -6.89 -4.51
CA ALA A 4 -2.84 -5.87 -4.38
C ALA A 4 -2.13 -6.00 -3.02
N ALA A 5 -2.88 -6.21 -1.94
CA ALA A 5 -2.32 -6.47 -0.62
C ALA A 5 -1.47 -7.76 -0.60
N ILE A 6 -1.93 -8.85 -1.22
CA ILE A 6 -1.15 -10.10 -1.33
C ILE A 6 0.15 -9.85 -2.10
N ARG A 7 0.12 -9.09 -3.21
CA ARG A 7 1.32 -8.77 -4.00
C ARG A 7 2.34 -7.96 -3.20
N LEU A 8 1.90 -6.99 -2.39
CA LEU A 8 2.77 -6.23 -1.50
C LEU A 8 3.33 -7.11 -0.36
N LEU A 9 2.51 -7.94 0.27
CA LEU A 9 2.98 -8.85 1.33
C LEU A 9 3.97 -9.88 0.78
N ARG A 10 3.84 -10.28 -0.50
CA ARG A 10 4.76 -11.16 -1.24
C ARG A 10 5.83 -10.41 -2.05
N ALA A 11 6.15 -9.16 -1.68
CA ALA A 11 7.04 -8.28 -2.45
C ALA A 11 8.47 -8.78 -2.66
N SER A 12 8.93 -9.79 -1.90
CA SER A 12 10.32 -10.26 -1.95
C SER A 12 10.60 -11.25 -3.10
N CYS A 13 9.60 -11.53 -3.94
CA CYS A 13 9.72 -12.36 -5.14
C CYS A 13 9.20 -11.62 -6.38
N GLY A 14 9.55 -12.14 -7.56
CA GLY A 14 9.03 -11.64 -8.83
C GLY A 14 7.50 -11.76 -8.93
N GLN A 15 6.91 -10.93 -9.80
CA GLN A 15 5.46 -10.82 -9.94
C GLN A 15 4.82 -12.15 -10.41
N PRO A 16 3.92 -12.77 -9.60
CA PRO A 16 3.17 -13.95 -10.03
C PRO A 16 1.93 -13.56 -10.85
N SER A 17 1.35 -14.53 -11.56
CA SER A 17 0.01 -14.38 -12.16
C SER A 17 -1.07 -14.20 -11.08
N HIS A 18 -2.25 -13.68 -11.45
CA HIS A 18 -3.37 -13.51 -10.52
C HIS A 18 -3.75 -14.82 -9.80
N THR A 19 -3.88 -15.92 -10.54
CA THR A 19 -4.24 -17.24 -9.98
C THR A 19 -3.21 -17.77 -8.99
N ARG A 20 -1.92 -17.45 -9.19
CA ARG A 20 -0.83 -17.89 -8.31
C ARG A 20 -0.77 -17.13 -6.98
N LEU A 21 -1.49 -16.01 -6.84
CA LEU A 21 -1.66 -15.33 -5.55
C LEU A 21 -2.39 -16.22 -4.54
N TYR A 22 -3.31 -17.05 -5.03
CA TYR A 22 -4.14 -17.94 -4.21
C TYR A 22 -3.56 -19.33 -4.01
N GLN A 23 -2.28 -19.51 -4.36
CA GLN A 23 -1.50 -20.72 -4.15
C GLN A 23 -0.36 -20.44 -3.17
N PRO A 24 0.19 -21.47 -2.50
CA PRO A 24 1.38 -21.30 -1.67
C PRO A 24 2.54 -20.66 -2.47
N ALA A 25 3.19 -19.67 -1.87
CA ALA A 25 4.48 -19.15 -2.32
C ALA A 25 5.59 -19.65 -1.38
N ASN A 26 6.83 -19.59 -1.84
CA ASN A 26 7.95 -19.90 -0.97
C ASN A 26 8.05 -18.89 0.19
N ASN A 27 8.58 -19.33 1.33
CA ASN A 27 8.61 -18.53 2.56
C ASN A 27 9.45 -17.24 2.42
N GLU A 28 10.46 -17.22 1.56
CA GLU A 28 11.28 -16.04 1.26
C GLU A 28 10.55 -14.96 0.46
N CYS A 29 9.35 -15.23 -0.08
CA CYS A 29 8.59 -14.22 -0.80
C CYS A 29 7.88 -13.24 0.15
N TYR A 30 7.59 -13.65 1.39
CA TYR A 30 6.83 -12.86 2.36
C TYR A 30 7.72 -11.80 3.02
N LEU A 31 7.50 -10.53 2.68
CA LEU A 31 8.31 -9.40 3.14
C LEU A 31 8.34 -9.31 4.68
N PHE A 32 7.18 -9.40 5.31
CA PHE A 32 7.08 -9.28 6.77
C PHE A 32 7.70 -10.48 7.50
N ASP A 33 7.68 -11.69 6.93
CA ASP A 33 8.35 -12.86 7.52
C ASP A 33 9.87 -12.75 7.40
N ASN A 34 10.36 -12.19 6.30
CA ASN A 34 11.78 -11.87 6.15
C ASN A 34 12.23 -10.83 7.18
N LEU A 35 11.41 -9.80 7.44
CA LEU A 35 11.68 -8.82 8.50
C LEU A 35 11.62 -9.45 9.90
N ALA A 36 10.65 -10.35 10.16
CA ALA A 36 10.55 -11.04 11.44
C ALA A 36 11.80 -11.88 11.76
N LYS A 37 12.39 -12.55 10.75
CA LYS A 37 13.66 -13.28 10.90
C LYS A 37 14.84 -12.36 11.25
N LEU A 38 14.74 -11.06 10.98
CA LEU A 38 15.72 -10.03 11.34
C LEU A 38 15.37 -9.32 12.68
N GLY A 39 14.37 -9.83 13.40
CA GLY A 39 13.95 -9.34 14.71
C GLY A 39 12.92 -8.22 14.68
N PHE A 40 12.22 -7.99 13.56
CA PHE A 40 11.11 -7.03 13.51
C PHE A 40 9.81 -7.69 13.93
N THR A 41 9.25 -7.26 15.07
CA THR A 41 7.90 -7.68 15.49
C THR A 41 6.86 -7.22 14.48
N GLN A 42 6.01 -8.14 14.01
CA GLN A 42 4.96 -7.84 13.04
C GLN A 42 3.71 -7.28 13.73
N HIS A 43 3.12 -6.23 13.17
CA HIS A 43 1.83 -5.70 13.59
C HIS A 43 0.88 -5.53 12.40
N LEU A 44 -0.41 -5.70 12.68
CA LEU A 44 -1.50 -5.50 11.72
C LEU A 44 -2.45 -4.43 12.26
N MET A 45 -2.76 -3.44 11.43
CA MET A 45 -3.81 -2.46 11.71
C MET A 45 -4.62 -2.17 10.45
N MET A 46 -5.87 -1.78 10.65
CA MET A 46 -6.79 -1.39 9.58
C MET A 46 -7.69 -0.26 10.08
N ASP A 47 -8.13 0.62 9.18
CA ASP A 47 -9.17 1.62 9.45
C ASP A 47 -10.59 1.03 9.26
N HIS A 48 -10.69 -0.27 9.02
CA HIS A 48 -11.93 -1.00 8.76
C HIS A 48 -11.83 -2.42 9.35
N ASN A 49 -12.93 -3.18 9.32
CA ASN A 49 -12.96 -4.54 9.90
C ASN A 49 -12.35 -5.64 9.00
N GLY A 50 -12.08 -5.35 7.73
CA GLY A 50 -11.53 -6.29 6.76
C GLY A 50 -12.48 -7.40 6.29
N GLU A 51 -13.78 -7.32 6.59
CA GLU A 51 -14.73 -8.40 6.26
C GLU A 51 -15.20 -8.35 4.79
N PHE A 52 -15.41 -7.15 4.25
CA PHE A 52 -15.88 -6.98 2.87
C PHE A 52 -14.97 -7.68 1.86
N GLY A 53 -15.58 -8.47 0.97
CA GLY A 53 -14.86 -9.25 -0.03
C GLY A 53 -13.89 -10.30 0.55
N GLY A 54 -13.95 -10.57 1.86
CA GLY A 54 -13.00 -11.46 2.54
C GLY A 54 -11.58 -10.90 2.63
N PHE A 55 -11.41 -9.59 2.64
CA PHE A 55 -10.08 -8.95 2.55
C PHE A 55 -9.10 -9.43 3.64
N LEU A 56 -9.49 -9.38 4.92
CA LEU A 56 -8.63 -9.82 6.02
C LEU A 56 -8.33 -11.31 5.94
N LYS A 57 -9.27 -12.10 5.44
CA LYS A 57 -9.06 -13.54 5.19
C LYS A 57 -7.97 -13.74 4.14
N GLU A 58 -8.03 -13.04 3.00
CA GLU A 58 -6.99 -13.11 1.96
C GLU A 58 -5.62 -12.61 2.46
N VAL A 59 -5.60 -11.53 3.25
CA VAL A 59 -4.37 -11.02 3.89
C VAL A 59 -3.72 -12.07 4.79
N ARG A 60 -4.53 -12.82 5.55
CA ARG A 60 -4.06 -13.92 6.40
C ARG A 60 -3.63 -15.15 5.59
N GLU A 61 -4.53 -15.71 4.78
CA GLU A 61 -4.34 -17.00 4.10
C GLU A 61 -3.33 -16.92 2.95
N ASN A 62 -3.33 -15.83 2.20
CA ASN A 62 -2.51 -15.68 0.99
C ASN A 62 -1.36 -14.69 1.20
N GLY A 63 -1.56 -13.65 2.00
CA GLY A 63 -0.54 -12.68 2.36
C GLY A 63 0.39 -13.10 3.51
N GLY A 64 0.03 -14.13 4.28
CA GLY A 64 0.84 -14.66 5.39
C GLY A 64 0.82 -13.82 6.66
N MET A 65 0.07 -12.73 6.71
CA MET A 65 0.02 -11.83 7.87
C MET A 65 -0.82 -12.42 9.00
N GLN A 66 -0.17 -12.98 10.03
CA GLN A 66 -0.88 -13.64 11.14
C GLN A 66 -1.06 -12.77 12.39
N SER A 67 -0.40 -11.61 12.47
CA SER A 67 -0.53 -10.71 13.61
C SER A 67 -1.99 -10.41 13.95
N GLU A 68 -2.27 -10.29 15.24
CA GLU A 68 -3.57 -9.84 15.70
C GLU A 68 -3.88 -8.44 15.16
N LEU A 69 -5.15 -8.23 14.79
CA LEU A 69 -5.60 -6.92 14.35
C LEU A 69 -5.60 -5.99 15.57
N MET A 70 -4.91 -4.85 15.47
CA MET A 70 -4.88 -3.83 16.51
C MET A 70 -6.31 -3.49 16.97
N ASN A 71 -6.53 -3.43 18.29
CA ASN A 71 -7.84 -3.17 18.86
C ASN A 71 -8.47 -1.88 18.27
N GLN A 72 -9.69 -1.99 17.75
CA GLN A 72 -10.44 -0.90 17.12
C GLN A 72 -11.54 -0.30 18.03
N SER A 73 -11.73 -0.84 19.23
CA SER A 73 -12.75 -0.40 20.18
C SER A 73 -12.58 1.08 20.52
N GLY A 74 -13.68 1.83 20.50
CA GLY A 74 -13.69 3.26 20.82
C GLY A 74 -13.05 4.17 19.76
N LEU A 75 -12.64 3.66 18.59
CA LEU A 75 -12.21 4.52 17.49
C LEU A 75 -13.43 5.27 16.91
N PRO A 76 -13.30 6.58 16.63
CA PRO A 76 -14.36 7.33 15.98
C PRO A 76 -14.54 6.85 14.54
N THR A 77 -15.80 6.72 14.11
CA THR A 77 -16.16 6.37 12.73
C THR A 77 -16.25 7.63 11.88
N ALA A 78 -15.42 7.74 10.85
CA ALA A 78 -15.41 8.88 9.92
C ALA A 78 -16.37 8.66 8.74
N LEU A 79 -16.45 7.43 8.24
CA LEU A 79 -17.31 7.03 7.12
C LEU A 79 -17.96 5.67 7.41
N LEU A 80 -19.00 5.34 6.66
CA LEU A 80 -19.49 3.98 6.52
C LEU A 80 -19.09 3.46 5.15
N SER A 81 -18.65 2.21 5.08
CA SER A 81 -18.36 1.52 3.84
C SER A 81 -19.66 1.20 3.09
N PHE A 82 -19.55 0.73 1.84
CA PHE A 82 -20.70 0.37 1.01
C PHE A 82 -21.61 -0.70 1.66
N ASP A 83 -21.03 -1.61 2.45
CA ASP A 83 -21.76 -2.64 3.21
C ASP A 83 -22.25 -2.17 4.59
N GLY A 84 -22.06 -0.89 4.92
CA GLY A 84 -22.44 -0.28 6.19
C GLY A 84 -21.45 -0.50 7.34
N SER A 85 -20.35 -1.23 7.12
CA SER A 85 -19.30 -1.39 8.13
C SER A 85 -18.58 -0.06 8.42
N PRO A 86 -18.05 0.13 9.64
CA PRO A 86 -17.36 1.37 9.98
C PRO A 86 -16.02 1.52 9.25
N VAL A 87 -15.75 2.74 8.80
CA VAL A 87 -14.42 3.22 8.40
C VAL A 87 -14.00 4.27 9.43
N TYR A 88 -12.97 3.93 10.21
CA TYR A 88 -12.46 4.71 11.31
C TYR A 88 -11.67 5.93 10.82
N ASP A 89 -11.58 6.95 11.68
CA ASP A 89 -10.75 8.13 11.44
C ASP A 89 -9.27 7.76 11.38
N ASP A 90 -8.61 8.01 10.26
CA ASP A 90 -7.23 7.57 10.00
C ASP A 90 -6.25 8.13 11.02
N LEU A 91 -6.38 9.41 11.39
CA LEU A 91 -5.52 10.04 12.40
C LEU A 91 -5.72 9.41 13.78
N ALA A 92 -6.95 9.04 14.16
CA ALA A 92 -7.19 8.32 15.42
C ALA A 92 -6.55 6.93 15.43
N VAL A 93 -6.61 6.19 14.31
CA VAL A 93 -5.96 4.87 14.18
C VAL A 93 -4.43 5.01 14.25
N LEU A 94 -3.86 5.99 13.54
CA LEU A 94 -2.42 6.28 13.54
C LEU A 94 -1.91 6.76 14.90
N ASN A 95 -2.67 7.60 15.61
CA ASN A 95 -2.35 8.03 16.96
C ASN A 95 -2.36 6.85 17.94
N ARG A 96 -3.32 5.93 17.81
CA ARG A 96 -3.33 4.69 18.60
C ARG A 96 -2.11 3.82 18.32
N TRP A 97 -1.68 3.71 17.06
CA TRP A 97 -0.43 3.04 16.71
C TRP A 97 0.80 3.73 17.33
N LEU A 98 0.79 5.06 17.40
CA LEU A 98 1.90 5.85 17.93
C LEU A 98 2.02 5.72 19.46
N THR A 99 0.89 5.70 20.17
CA THR A 99 0.83 5.63 21.65
C THR A 99 0.68 4.22 22.21
N GLY A 100 0.42 3.22 21.36
CA GLY A 100 0.02 1.87 21.76
C GLY A 100 0.95 1.20 22.78
N GLU A 101 0.31 0.59 23.78
CA GLU A 101 0.89 0.06 25.04
C GLU A 101 1.78 -1.19 24.86
N GLU A 102 1.72 -1.87 23.71
CA GLU A 102 2.38 -3.18 23.48
C GLU A 102 3.77 -3.08 22.84
N ARG A 103 4.32 -1.89 22.65
CA ARG A 103 5.64 -1.73 22.03
C ARG A 103 6.72 -1.54 23.06
N GLU A 104 7.57 -2.55 23.19
CA GLU A 104 8.84 -2.39 23.89
C GLU A 104 9.60 -1.20 23.27
N ALA A 105 9.95 -0.24 24.12
CA ALA A 105 10.74 0.91 23.72
C ALA A 105 12.03 0.45 23.05
N ASN A 106 12.34 1.03 21.88
CA ASN A 106 13.52 0.71 21.07
C ASN A 106 13.56 -0.70 20.43
N SER A 107 12.44 -1.42 20.39
CA SER A 107 12.33 -2.66 19.60
C SER A 107 12.11 -2.40 18.11
N ARG A 108 12.62 -3.32 17.26
CA ARG A 108 12.35 -3.30 15.81
C ARG A 108 10.94 -3.82 15.56
N SER A 109 10.18 -3.13 14.73
CA SER A 109 8.84 -3.58 14.33
C SER A 109 8.51 -3.20 12.90
N ALA A 110 7.65 -4.00 12.27
CA ALA A 110 7.10 -3.76 10.94
C ALA A 110 5.58 -3.82 11.03
N THR A 111 4.89 -2.75 10.59
CA THR A 111 3.43 -2.69 10.63
C THR A 111 2.85 -2.69 9.22
N PHE A 112 1.89 -3.56 8.96
CA PHE A 112 1.02 -3.46 7.79
C PHE A 112 -0.25 -2.69 8.18
N PHE A 113 -0.47 -1.55 7.54
CA PHE A 113 -1.68 -0.73 7.70
C PHE A 113 -2.45 -0.68 6.38
N ASN A 114 -3.68 -1.19 6.38
CA ASN A 114 -4.61 -0.99 5.27
C ASN A 114 -5.64 0.08 5.64
N LEU A 115 -5.82 1.05 4.74
CA LEU A 115 -6.80 2.12 4.88
C LEU A 115 -7.65 2.19 3.61
N LEU A 116 -8.95 2.45 3.77
CA LEU A 116 -9.88 2.55 2.64
C LEU A 116 -10.85 3.74 2.67
N PRO A 117 -10.48 4.92 3.22
CA PRO A 117 -11.39 6.06 3.28
C PRO A 117 -11.71 6.61 1.88
N LEU A 118 -10.93 6.26 0.84
CA LEU A 118 -11.12 6.66 -0.56
C LEU A 118 -11.89 5.65 -1.41
N HIS A 119 -12.32 4.52 -0.83
CA HIS A 119 -13.09 3.52 -1.57
C HIS A 119 -14.42 4.10 -2.08
N ASP A 120 -14.82 3.72 -3.29
CA ASP A 120 -16.10 4.15 -3.85
C ASP A 120 -17.28 3.53 -3.08
N GLY A 121 -18.39 4.24 -2.96
CA GLY A 121 -19.54 3.83 -2.17
C GLY A 121 -19.46 4.14 -0.67
N ASN A 122 -18.29 4.56 -0.15
CA ASN A 122 -18.21 5.07 1.21
C ASN A 122 -19.04 6.36 1.34
N HIS A 123 -19.74 6.51 2.45
CA HIS A 123 -20.67 7.61 2.69
C HIS A 123 -20.56 8.12 4.14
N PHE A 124 -20.96 9.37 4.37
CA PHE A 124 -20.95 9.94 5.71
C PHE A 124 -22.07 9.32 6.56
N PRO A 125 -21.85 9.08 7.87
CA PRO A 125 -22.91 8.60 8.75
C PRO A 125 -24.17 9.47 8.66
N GLY A 126 -25.33 8.84 8.49
CA GLY A 126 -26.61 9.53 8.33
C GLY A 126 -26.90 10.06 6.91
N VAL A 127 -25.99 9.88 5.95
CA VAL A 127 -26.16 10.27 4.55
C VAL A 127 -25.99 9.05 3.64
N SER A 128 -27.00 8.68 2.86
CA SER A 128 -26.91 7.52 1.97
C SER A 128 -26.14 7.77 0.67
N LYS A 129 -25.90 9.03 0.31
CA LYS A 129 -25.15 9.40 -0.88
C LYS A 129 -23.64 9.19 -0.66
N THR A 130 -22.98 8.57 -1.63
CA THR A 130 -21.52 8.46 -1.68
C THR A 130 -20.85 9.81 -1.42
N ALA A 131 -19.89 9.81 -0.51
CA ALA A 131 -19.10 10.97 -0.17
C ALA A 131 -18.14 11.35 -1.31
N ASP A 132 -18.06 12.64 -1.60
CA ASP A 132 -17.22 13.18 -2.67
C ASP A 132 -15.75 12.77 -2.50
N TYR A 133 -15.11 12.33 -3.59
CA TYR A 133 -13.73 11.86 -3.55
C TYR A 133 -12.75 12.97 -3.16
N LYS A 134 -12.91 14.18 -3.71
CA LYS A 134 -11.97 15.27 -3.46
C LYS A 134 -11.97 15.66 -1.99
N ILE A 135 -13.14 15.74 -1.37
CA ILE A 135 -13.27 16.04 0.06
C ILE A 135 -12.58 14.97 0.91
N ARG A 136 -12.82 13.68 0.62
CA ARG A 136 -12.20 12.57 1.35
C ARG A 136 -10.70 12.47 1.14
N ALA A 137 -10.22 12.70 -0.09
CA ALA A 137 -8.79 12.70 -0.42
C ALA A 137 -8.06 13.86 0.27
N GLN A 138 -8.64 15.06 0.28
CA GLN A 138 -8.07 16.18 1.02
C GLN A 138 -7.95 15.85 2.52
N LYS A 139 -9.02 15.32 3.12
CA LYS A 139 -9.00 14.91 4.54
C LYS A 139 -7.88 13.89 4.81
N LEU A 140 -7.80 12.81 4.02
CA LEU A 140 -6.76 11.79 4.20
C LEU A 140 -5.35 12.39 4.11
N PHE A 141 -5.10 13.27 3.14
CA PHE A 141 -3.78 13.88 2.98
C PHE A 141 -3.44 14.85 4.11
N ASP A 142 -4.41 15.63 4.59
CA ASP A 142 -4.23 16.50 5.75
C ASP A 142 -3.93 15.68 7.02
N GLU A 143 -4.59 14.53 7.20
CA GLU A 143 -4.37 13.62 8.33
C GLU A 143 -3.01 12.90 8.27
N LEU A 144 -2.59 12.46 7.08
CA LEU A 144 -1.26 11.88 6.88
C LEU A 144 -0.16 12.92 7.13
N ASP A 145 -0.34 14.17 6.70
CA ASP A 145 0.62 15.26 6.94
C ASP A 145 0.70 15.64 8.42
N ALA A 146 -0.45 15.72 9.10
CA ALA A 146 -0.52 15.92 10.54
C ALA A 146 0.19 14.79 11.31
N PHE A 147 -0.05 13.53 10.92
CA PHE A 147 0.64 12.38 11.50
C PHE A 147 2.15 12.41 11.23
N PHE A 148 2.58 12.78 10.02
CA PHE A 148 4.00 12.92 9.69
C PHE A 148 4.67 14.01 10.52
N THR A 149 3.99 15.12 10.76
CA THR A 149 4.46 16.18 11.66
C THR A 149 4.63 15.66 13.08
N GLU A 150 3.69 14.85 13.59
CA GLU A 150 3.79 14.27 14.92
C GLU A 150 4.89 13.20 15.01
N LEU A 151 5.05 12.40 13.96
CA LEU A 151 6.10 11.40 13.88
C LEU A 151 7.49 12.03 13.89
N GLU A 152 7.68 13.17 13.22
CA GLU A 152 8.92 13.96 13.28
C GLU A 152 9.20 14.45 14.71
N LYS A 153 8.19 15.04 15.38
CA LYS A 153 8.31 15.50 16.78
C LYS A 153 8.63 14.37 17.75
N SER A 154 8.14 13.16 17.48
CA SER A 154 8.39 12.00 18.34
C SER A 154 9.86 11.59 18.40
N GLY A 155 10.68 12.02 17.43
CA GLY A 155 12.08 11.60 17.30
C GLY A 155 12.27 10.11 17.00
N ARG A 156 11.19 9.36 16.74
CA ARG A 156 11.26 7.93 16.41
C ARG A 156 11.91 7.75 15.04
N LYS A 157 12.77 6.73 14.97
CA LYS A 157 13.39 6.28 13.72
C LYS A 157 12.41 5.40 12.95
N VAL A 158 11.78 5.95 11.93
CA VAL A 158 10.71 5.25 11.19
C VAL A 158 10.92 5.41 9.69
N MET A 159 10.84 4.29 8.95
CA MET A 159 10.68 4.29 7.50
C MET A 159 9.19 4.08 7.21
N VAL A 160 8.53 5.11 6.67
CA VAL A 160 7.15 5.02 6.20
C VAL A 160 7.17 4.76 4.70
N VAL A 161 6.41 3.76 4.27
CA VAL A 161 6.22 3.41 2.85
C VAL A 161 4.73 3.50 2.54
N VAL A 162 4.34 4.45 1.69
CA VAL A 162 2.96 4.65 1.25
C VAL A 162 2.79 3.98 -0.11
N VAL A 163 1.89 2.99 -0.19
CA VAL A 163 1.67 2.17 -1.39
C VAL A 163 0.17 2.04 -1.65
N PRO A 164 -0.41 2.84 -2.56
CA PRO A 164 -1.80 2.66 -2.95
C PRO A 164 -2.01 1.28 -3.59
N GLU A 165 -3.12 0.61 -3.27
CA GLU A 165 -3.44 -0.70 -3.84
C GLU A 165 -3.65 -0.62 -5.36
N HIS A 166 -4.45 0.36 -5.77
CA HIS A 166 -4.81 0.72 -7.14
C HIS A 166 -5.60 2.04 -7.11
N GLY A 167 -5.80 2.65 -8.27
CA GLY A 167 -6.67 3.82 -8.44
C GLY A 167 -8.15 3.49 -8.23
N GLY A 168 -8.94 4.51 -7.87
CA GLY A 168 -10.38 4.40 -7.67
C GLY A 168 -11.22 4.43 -8.95
N ALA A 169 -10.59 4.47 -10.13
CA ALA A 169 -11.26 4.62 -11.44
C ALA A 169 -12.18 5.86 -11.55
N LEU A 170 -11.77 6.99 -10.95
CA LEU A 170 -12.57 8.23 -10.93
C LEU A 170 -12.95 8.77 -12.31
N LYS A 171 -12.02 8.63 -13.26
CA LYS A 171 -12.25 8.95 -14.67
C LYS A 171 -12.34 7.65 -15.46
N GLY A 172 -13.46 7.47 -16.16
CA GLY A 172 -13.61 6.39 -17.13
C GLY A 172 -12.79 6.62 -18.40
N ASP A 173 -12.73 5.59 -19.23
CA ASP A 173 -12.09 5.62 -20.54
C ASP A 173 -12.98 4.96 -21.60
N ARG A 174 -12.43 4.69 -22.79
CA ARG A 174 -13.19 4.11 -23.91
C ARG A 174 -13.61 2.66 -23.69
N MET A 175 -13.00 1.94 -22.74
CA MET A 175 -13.27 0.53 -22.44
C MET A 175 -14.13 0.34 -21.20
N GLN A 176 -14.00 1.22 -20.20
CA GLN A 176 -14.78 1.13 -18.96
C GLN A 176 -15.20 2.50 -18.43
N ILE A 177 -16.44 2.59 -17.95
CA ILE A 177 -16.97 3.82 -17.33
C ILE A 177 -16.32 4.08 -15.97
N SER A 178 -16.49 5.30 -15.44
CA SER A 178 -16.02 5.67 -14.10
C SER A 178 -16.56 4.71 -13.02
N GLY A 179 -15.72 4.39 -12.03
CA GLY A 179 -16.02 3.47 -10.93
C GLY A 179 -15.75 2.00 -11.22
N LEU A 180 -15.77 1.57 -12.48
CA LEU A 180 -15.47 0.17 -12.85
C LEU A 180 -13.97 -0.12 -12.80
N ARG A 181 -13.64 -1.32 -12.31
CA ARG A 181 -12.27 -1.82 -12.13
C ARG A 181 -12.08 -3.23 -12.71
N ASP A 182 -12.94 -3.61 -13.66
CA ASP A 182 -12.93 -4.93 -14.32
C ASP A 182 -11.74 -5.09 -15.27
N ILE A 183 -11.18 -3.99 -15.76
CA ILE A 183 -9.94 -3.99 -16.53
C ILE A 183 -8.89 -3.21 -15.74
N PRO A 184 -7.73 -3.79 -15.40
CA PRO A 184 -6.69 -3.13 -14.64
C PRO A 184 -5.89 -2.19 -15.56
N SER A 185 -6.54 -1.11 -16.01
CA SER A 185 -6.00 -0.18 -17.00
C SER A 185 -4.80 0.61 -16.45
N PRO A 186 -3.94 1.17 -17.32
CA PRO A 186 -2.77 1.93 -16.88
C PRO A 186 -3.12 3.12 -15.97
N SER A 187 -4.28 3.76 -16.13
CA SER A 187 -4.72 4.86 -15.27
C SER A 187 -5.15 4.40 -13.88
N ILE A 188 -5.49 3.12 -13.71
CA ILE A 188 -5.81 2.50 -12.43
C ILE A 188 -4.56 1.93 -11.76
N THR A 189 -3.63 1.35 -12.53
CA THR A 189 -2.48 0.63 -11.95
C THR A 189 -1.20 1.46 -11.84
N ASN A 190 -1.14 2.63 -12.49
CA ASN A 190 -0.08 3.61 -12.25
C ASN A 190 -0.37 4.43 -11.00
N VAL A 191 0.20 4.01 -9.87
CA VAL A 191 -0.05 4.60 -8.54
C VAL A 191 1.18 5.32 -7.99
N PRO A 192 1.01 6.43 -7.25
CA PRO A 192 2.12 7.11 -6.58
C PRO A 192 2.54 6.33 -5.33
N ALA A 193 3.72 5.70 -5.35
CA ALA A 193 4.34 5.12 -4.16
C ALA A 193 5.42 6.05 -3.61
N GLY A 194 5.50 6.18 -2.28
CA GLY A 194 6.43 7.09 -1.62
C GLY A 194 7.12 6.45 -0.42
N VAL A 195 8.38 6.83 -0.19
CA VAL A 195 9.16 6.42 1.00
C VAL A 195 9.63 7.67 1.72
N LYS A 196 9.40 7.73 3.04
CA LYS A 196 9.91 8.79 3.89
C LYS A 196 10.57 8.21 5.14
N PHE A 197 11.75 8.71 5.47
CA PHE A 197 12.48 8.36 6.68
C PHE A 197 12.34 9.50 7.70
N PHE A 198 12.04 9.16 8.95
CA PHE A 198 11.87 10.06 10.09
C PHE A 198 12.94 9.79 11.14
N GLY A 199 13.32 10.81 11.91
CA GLY A 199 14.31 10.67 12.98
C GLY A 199 15.73 10.37 12.47
N MET A 200 16.05 10.80 11.25
CA MET A 200 17.40 10.71 10.70
C MET A 200 18.32 11.77 11.31
N LYS A 201 19.60 11.41 11.49
CA LYS A 201 20.64 12.39 11.83
C LYS A 201 21.05 13.24 10.62
N ALA A 202 21.23 12.60 9.46
CA ALA A 202 21.58 13.30 8.22
C ALA A 202 20.40 14.14 7.71
N PRO A 203 20.61 15.41 7.33
CA PRO A 203 19.58 16.18 6.66
C PRO A 203 19.35 15.66 5.24
N HIS A 204 18.12 15.80 4.74
CA HIS A 204 17.83 15.72 3.31
C HIS A 204 17.47 17.11 2.81
N GLU A 205 18.40 17.74 2.10
CA GLU A 205 18.18 19.03 1.45
C GLU A 205 17.66 18.82 0.03
N GLY A 206 16.59 19.51 -0.34
CA GLY A 206 16.05 19.51 -1.69
C GLY A 206 14.72 18.78 -1.87
N ALA A 207 14.37 18.54 -3.12
CA ALA A 207 13.14 17.86 -3.51
C ALA A 207 13.25 16.33 -3.33
N PRO A 208 12.11 15.62 -3.26
CA PRO A 208 12.11 14.16 -3.28
C PRO A 208 12.88 13.60 -4.48
N ILE A 209 13.47 12.42 -4.29
CA ILE A 209 14.17 11.70 -5.37
C ILE A 209 13.12 10.98 -6.22
N ASP A 210 13.00 11.40 -7.47
CA ASP A 210 12.08 10.76 -8.42
C ASP A 210 12.69 9.48 -9.01
N ILE A 211 11.97 8.37 -8.85
CA ILE A 211 12.26 7.08 -9.47
C ILE A 211 11.34 6.92 -10.69
N ASN A 212 11.89 7.18 -11.87
CA ASN A 212 11.12 7.19 -13.13
C ASN A 212 11.18 5.87 -13.90
N GLN A 213 12.04 4.92 -13.50
CA GLN A 213 12.09 3.60 -14.11
C GLN A 213 10.86 2.74 -13.75
N PRO A 214 10.38 1.86 -14.66
CA PRO A 214 9.26 0.96 -14.37
C PRO A 214 9.51 0.12 -13.12
N SER A 215 8.67 0.30 -12.11
CA SER A 215 8.85 -0.26 -10.78
C SER A 215 7.58 -0.96 -10.29
N SER A 216 7.75 -1.96 -9.43
CA SER A 216 6.67 -2.68 -8.75
C SER A 216 7.15 -3.10 -7.36
N TYR A 217 6.42 -3.97 -6.67
CA TYR A 217 6.66 -4.34 -5.27
C TYR A 217 8.08 -4.84 -4.97
N LEU A 218 8.79 -5.45 -5.93
CA LEU A 218 10.16 -5.91 -5.74
C LEU A 218 11.14 -4.75 -5.44
N ALA A 219 10.91 -3.56 -6.00
CA ALA A 219 11.70 -2.37 -5.69
C ALA A 219 11.47 -1.88 -4.26
N ILE A 220 10.26 -2.05 -3.73
CA ILE A 220 9.93 -1.75 -2.33
C ILE A 220 10.69 -2.69 -1.41
N SER A 221 10.66 -4.01 -1.68
CA SER A 221 11.41 -4.99 -0.89
C SER A 221 12.92 -4.68 -0.90
N GLU A 222 13.49 -4.36 -2.06
CA GLU A 222 14.90 -3.96 -2.17
C GLU A 222 15.22 -2.69 -1.36
N LEU A 223 14.37 -1.66 -1.40
CA LEU A 223 14.57 -0.45 -0.59
C LEU A 223 14.52 -0.73 0.91
N VAL A 224 13.59 -1.59 1.35
CA VAL A 224 13.50 -2.04 2.74
C VAL A 224 14.77 -2.79 3.15
N VAL A 225 15.27 -3.69 2.30
CA VAL A 225 16.52 -4.43 2.55
C VAL A 225 17.71 -3.48 2.68
N ARG A 226 17.82 -2.47 1.82
CA ARG A 226 18.89 -1.45 1.90
C ARG A 226 18.84 -0.61 3.18
N ALA A 227 17.66 -0.49 3.80
CA ALA A 227 17.46 0.30 5.02
C ALA A 227 17.53 -0.53 6.32
N VAL A 228 17.52 -1.87 6.23
CA VAL A 228 17.25 -2.76 7.37
C VAL A 228 18.32 -2.72 8.48
N ASP A 229 19.55 -2.36 8.13
CA ASP A 229 20.65 -2.25 9.09
C ASP A 229 20.55 -1.01 10.00
N GLY A 230 19.64 -0.08 9.66
CA GLY A 230 19.33 1.11 10.43
C GLY A 230 20.36 2.25 10.33
N LYS A 231 21.44 2.10 9.56
CA LYS A 231 22.50 3.11 9.47
C LYS A 231 22.02 4.43 8.89
N LEU A 232 21.02 4.39 8.01
CA LEU A 232 20.37 5.58 7.45
C LEU A 232 19.88 6.56 8.53
N PHE A 233 19.53 6.08 9.73
CA PHE A 233 19.06 6.93 10.81
C PHE A 233 20.18 7.55 11.66
N THR A 234 21.41 7.03 11.59
CA THR A 234 22.50 7.39 12.51
C THR A 234 23.70 8.04 11.85
N GLU A 235 23.89 7.84 10.54
CA GLU A 235 24.99 8.45 9.79
C GLU A 235 24.81 9.97 9.66
N ASP A 236 25.93 10.70 9.64
CA ASP A 236 25.96 12.16 9.46
C ASP A 236 25.60 12.59 8.03
N SER A 237 25.72 11.67 7.06
CA SER A 237 25.40 11.89 5.66
C SER A 237 24.86 10.61 5.03
N VAL A 238 23.85 10.73 4.17
CA VAL A 238 23.32 9.59 3.40
C VAL A 238 23.60 9.78 1.92
N ASN A 239 24.18 8.75 1.29
CA ASN A 239 24.34 8.72 -0.16
C ASN A 239 23.02 8.28 -0.82
N TRP A 240 22.16 9.25 -1.05
CA TRP A 240 20.85 9.08 -1.68
C TRP A 240 20.91 8.40 -3.06
N ASN A 241 21.90 8.75 -3.89
CA ASN A 241 22.10 8.12 -5.20
C ASN A 241 22.44 6.63 -5.07
N LYS A 242 23.25 6.25 -4.07
CA LYS A 242 23.54 4.84 -3.80
C LYS A 242 22.30 4.10 -3.32
N LEU A 243 21.47 4.73 -2.50
CA LEU A 243 20.23 4.13 -2.00
C LEU A 243 19.23 3.84 -3.12
N THR A 244 19.11 4.73 -4.12
CA THR A 244 18.06 4.66 -5.16
C THR A 244 18.53 4.17 -6.53
N SER A 245 19.84 4.05 -6.77
CA SER A 245 20.38 3.52 -8.03
C SER A 245 20.17 2.01 -8.16
N ASN A 246 20.02 1.53 -9.40
CA ASN A 246 19.92 0.11 -9.73
C ASN A 246 18.86 -0.65 -8.93
N LEU A 247 17.72 -0.01 -8.64
CA LEU A 247 16.55 -0.72 -8.13
C LEU A 247 16.00 -1.68 -9.20
N PRO A 248 15.44 -2.83 -8.80
CA PRO A 248 14.90 -3.80 -9.73
C PRO A 248 13.73 -3.20 -10.52
N GLN A 249 13.83 -3.28 -11.84
CA GLN A 249 12.78 -2.83 -12.74
C GLN A 249 11.78 -3.96 -12.99
N THR A 250 10.51 -3.61 -13.13
CA THR A 250 9.43 -4.57 -13.45
C THR A 250 8.60 -4.00 -14.60
N ALA A 251 8.37 -4.82 -15.63
CA ALA A 251 7.50 -4.43 -16.73
C ALA A 251 6.07 -4.17 -16.22
N PRO A 252 5.35 -3.16 -16.76
CA PRO A 252 3.99 -2.84 -16.34
C PRO A 252 3.00 -3.88 -16.88
N VAL A 253 2.86 -4.98 -16.14
CA VAL A 253 1.89 -6.05 -16.37
C VAL A 253 0.87 -6.02 -15.25
N SER A 254 -0.41 -6.02 -15.57
CA SER A 254 -1.50 -5.97 -14.59
C SER A 254 -2.51 -7.06 -14.87
N GLU A 255 -2.91 -7.80 -13.84
CA GLU A 255 -3.83 -8.93 -13.94
C GLU A 255 -4.88 -8.89 -12.83
N ASN A 256 -6.13 -9.10 -13.21
CA ASN A 256 -7.20 -9.55 -12.31
C ASN A 256 -7.72 -10.92 -12.79
N ALA A 257 -8.86 -11.37 -12.25
CA ALA A 257 -9.41 -12.69 -12.58
C ALA A 257 -9.71 -12.88 -14.07
N ASN A 258 -10.14 -11.81 -14.75
CA ASN A 258 -10.74 -11.89 -16.09
C ASN A 258 -10.00 -11.05 -17.14
N ALA A 259 -9.05 -10.21 -16.76
CA ALA A 259 -8.38 -9.28 -17.65
C ALA A 259 -6.89 -9.18 -17.36
N VAL A 260 -6.10 -9.10 -18.43
CA VAL A 260 -4.67 -8.81 -18.38
C VAL A 260 -4.39 -7.58 -19.24
N VAL A 261 -3.61 -6.65 -18.72
CA VAL A 261 -3.13 -5.46 -19.43
C VAL A 261 -1.60 -5.45 -19.41
N ILE A 262 -0.99 -5.18 -20.56
CA ILE A 262 0.47 -5.04 -20.71
C ILE A 262 0.82 -3.80 -21.53
N GLN A 263 2.05 -3.31 -21.39
CA GLN A 263 2.66 -2.42 -22.37
C GLN A 263 3.50 -3.23 -23.35
N TYR A 264 3.24 -3.07 -24.65
CA TYR A 264 4.00 -3.71 -25.72
C TYR A 264 4.30 -2.68 -26.81
N GLN A 265 5.59 -2.49 -27.14
CA GLN A 265 6.05 -1.50 -28.13
C GLN A 265 5.51 -0.07 -27.86
N GLY A 266 5.48 0.34 -26.59
CA GLY A 266 5.02 1.67 -26.18
C GLY A 266 3.51 1.87 -26.23
N LYS A 267 2.71 0.80 -26.41
CA LYS A 267 1.25 0.85 -26.45
C LYS A 267 0.62 -0.15 -25.47
N PRO A 268 -0.49 0.21 -24.80
CA PRO A 268 -1.23 -0.72 -23.97
C PRO A 268 -1.99 -1.75 -24.81
N TYR A 269 -1.96 -3.01 -24.40
CA TYR A 269 -2.77 -4.10 -24.93
C TYR A 269 -3.55 -4.76 -23.80
N VAL A 270 -4.74 -5.27 -24.13
CA VAL A 270 -5.62 -5.97 -23.20
C VAL A 270 -6.02 -7.33 -23.75
N ARG A 271 -6.11 -8.31 -22.85
CA ARG A 271 -6.71 -9.61 -23.09
C ARG A 271 -7.82 -9.84 -22.07
N LEU A 272 -9.03 -10.10 -22.55
CA LEU A 272 -10.21 -10.36 -21.72
C LEU A 272 -10.59 -11.84 -21.80
N ASN A 273 -10.92 -12.44 -20.66
CA ASN A 273 -11.42 -13.80 -20.50
C ASN A 273 -10.60 -14.88 -21.24
N GLY A 274 -9.28 -14.69 -21.32
CA GLY A 274 -8.37 -15.60 -22.03
C GLY A 274 -8.48 -15.59 -23.55
N GLY A 275 -9.22 -14.65 -24.14
CA GLY A 275 -9.34 -14.48 -25.59
C GLY A 275 -8.11 -13.86 -26.26
N ASP A 276 -8.33 -13.18 -27.38
CA ASP A 276 -7.26 -12.53 -28.14
C ASP A 276 -6.75 -11.25 -27.48
N TRP A 277 -5.49 -10.91 -27.77
CA TRP A 277 -4.92 -9.61 -27.42
C TRP A 277 -5.37 -8.55 -28.40
N VAL A 278 -5.90 -7.44 -27.90
CA VAL A 278 -6.27 -6.27 -28.69
C VAL A 278 -5.60 -5.02 -28.14
N PRO A 279 -5.26 -4.02 -28.98
CA PRO A 279 -4.81 -2.71 -28.50
C PRO A 279 -5.86 -2.12 -27.57
N TYR A 280 -5.43 -1.56 -26.43
CA TYR A 280 -6.33 -0.85 -25.52
C TYR A 280 -6.71 0.50 -26.16
N PRO A 281 -8.00 0.78 -26.43
CA PRO A 281 -8.43 2.05 -27.00
C PRO A 281 -8.09 3.23 -26.10
N GLN A 282 -7.31 4.19 -26.61
CA GLN A 282 -6.92 5.44 -25.94
C GLN A 282 -7.81 6.61 -26.35
#